data_AF-A0A924MT55-F1
#
_entry.id   AF-A0A924MT55-F1
#
_cell.length_a   1.000
_cell.length_b   1.000
_cell.length_c   1.000
_cell.angle_alpha   90.00
_cell.angle_beta   90.00
_cell.angle_gamma   90.00
#
_symmetry.space_group_name_H-M   'P 1'
#
loop_
_entity.id
_entity.type
_entity.pdbx_description
1 polymer ?
#
loop_
_entity_poly.entity_id
_entity_poly.type
_entity_poly.pdbx_seq_one_letter_code
_entity_poly.pdbx_strand_id
1 'polypeptide(L)'
;AALPKAAVARYAATGNFTGLHMSTASRAAQVLAPWLPTQAAAWRPLLHAVAAASISARAMPLQRDVSTALTWADVRRAACASDDDHVIKLIHAMSMQHARAPDPVWLDAARAAIQG
;
A
#
# COMPACT_ATOMS: atom_id res chain seq x y z
N ALA A 1 -13.40 2.45 6.86
CA ALA A 1 -12.01 1.98 6.66
C ALA A 1 -11.24 2.94 5.73
N ALA A 2 -10.80 4.10 6.23
CA ALA A 2 -10.14 5.15 5.43
C ALA A 2 -8.59 5.09 5.46
N LEU A 3 -8.01 4.28 6.34
CA LEU A 3 -6.56 4.16 6.56
C LEU A 3 -5.72 3.69 5.36
N PRO A 4 -6.21 2.79 4.46
CA PRO A 4 -5.41 2.35 3.31
C PRO A 4 -5.10 3.48 2.33
N LYS A 5 -6.09 4.30 1.95
CA LYS A 5 -5.89 5.37 0.94
C LYS A 5 -4.91 6.42 1.41
N ALA A 6 -4.99 6.82 2.69
CA ALA A 6 -4.05 7.79 3.27
C ALA A 6 -2.61 7.25 3.32
N ALA A 7 -2.44 5.97 3.69
CA ALA A 7 -1.14 5.32 3.70
C ALA A 7 -0.54 5.19 2.29
N VAL A 8 -1.36 4.84 1.30
CA VAL A 8 -0.96 4.74 -0.11
C VAL A 8 -0.60 6.10 -0.69
N ALA A 9 -1.43 7.13 -0.50
CA ALA A 9 -1.12 8.48 -0.95
C ALA A 9 0.20 8.98 -0.35
N ARG A 10 0.43 8.70 0.94
CA ARG A 10 1.68 9.03 1.61
C ARG A 10 2.87 8.29 1.00
N TYR A 11 2.75 6.99 0.75
CA TYR A 11 3.80 6.22 0.11
C TYR A 11 4.10 6.74 -1.29
N ALA A 12 3.07 6.92 -2.13
CA ALA A 12 3.22 7.42 -3.49
C ALA A 12 3.98 8.76 -3.53
N ALA A 13 3.65 9.65 -2.59
CA ALA A 13 4.26 10.98 -2.53
C ALA A 13 5.69 10.99 -1.98
N THR A 14 6.11 10.02 -1.16
CA THR A 14 7.35 10.15 -0.34
C THR A 14 8.27 8.93 -0.34
N GLY A 15 7.82 7.77 -0.85
CA GLY A 15 8.52 6.50 -0.70
C GLY A 15 8.55 5.97 0.74
N ASN A 16 7.74 6.52 1.67
CA ASN A 16 7.78 6.14 3.08
C ASN A 16 7.40 4.66 3.27
N PHE A 17 8.38 3.86 3.69
CA PHE A 17 8.26 2.41 3.83
C PHE A 17 7.21 1.98 4.86
N THR A 18 6.97 2.79 5.90
CA THR A 18 5.88 2.58 6.86
C THR A 18 4.52 2.69 6.16
N GLY A 19 4.36 3.64 5.23
CA GLY A 19 3.18 3.77 4.37
C GLY A 19 2.96 2.55 3.47
N LEU A 20 4.04 1.99 2.91
CA LEU A 20 3.99 0.74 2.15
C LEU A 20 3.46 -0.39 3.02
N HIS A 21 4.07 -0.61 4.19
CA HIS A 21 3.68 -1.71 5.08
C HIS A 21 2.26 -1.57 5.62
N MET A 22 1.81 -0.35 5.95
CA MET A 22 0.41 -0.12 6.33
C MET A 22 -0.55 -0.55 5.22
N SER A 23 -0.20 -0.27 3.96
CA SER A 23 -1.00 -0.62 2.78
C SER A 23 -1.07 -2.13 2.57
N THR A 24 0.09 -2.81 2.61
CA THR A 24 0.15 -4.28 2.43
C THR A 24 -0.46 -5.03 3.61
N ALA A 25 -0.25 -4.57 4.85
CA ALA A 25 -0.86 -5.14 6.05
C ALA A 25 -2.38 -4.98 6.04
N SER A 26 -2.89 -3.83 5.60
CA SER A 26 -4.34 -3.61 5.43
C SER A 26 -4.94 -4.57 4.41
N ARG A 27 -4.23 -4.87 3.31
CA ARG A 27 -4.68 -5.90 2.35
C ARG A 27 -4.67 -7.29 2.99
N ALA A 28 -3.60 -7.66 3.69
CA ALA A 28 -3.51 -8.95 4.38
C ALA A 28 -4.65 -9.12 5.39
N ALA A 29 -4.93 -8.09 6.19
CA ALA A 29 -6.06 -8.05 7.11
C ALA A 29 -7.41 -8.30 6.43
N GLN A 30 -7.65 -7.68 5.26
CA GLN A 30 -8.88 -7.90 4.48
C GLN A 30 -8.95 -9.30 3.87
N VAL A 31 -7.81 -9.87 3.45
CA VAL A 31 -7.77 -11.27 3.04
C VAL A 31 -8.15 -12.13 4.24
N LEU A 32 -7.49 -11.97 5.37
CA LEU A 32 -7.66 -12.82 6.55
C LEU A 32 -9.01 -12.65 7.28
N ALA A 33 -9.72 -11.54 7.05
CA ALA A 33 -10.96 -11.20 7.76
C ALA A 33 -12.00 -12.32 7.87
N PRO A 34 -12.28 -13.13 6.82
CA PRO A 34 -13.25 -14.23 6.92
C PRO A 34 -12.85 -15.36 7.87
N TRP A 35 -11.56 -15.46 8.21
CA TRP A 35 -11.02 -16.49 9.10
C TRP A 35 -10.71 -15.96 10.51
N LEU A 36 -10.89 -14.65 10.75
CA LEU A 36 -10.60 -14.04 12.04
C LEU A 36 -11.87 -13.93 12.89
N PRO A 37 -11.75 -13.98 14.24
CA PRO A 37 -12.88 -13.73 15.12
C PRO A 37 -13.50 -12.35 14.85
N THR A 38 -14.82 -12.27 14.85
CA THR A 38 -15.57 -11.02 14.65
C THR A 38 -15.48 -10.06 15.85
N GLN A 39 -14.95 -10.55 16.98
CA GLN A 39 -14.77 -9.77 18.20
C GLN A 39 -13.75 -8.64 17.96
N ALA A 40 -14.12 -7.41 18.32
CA ALA A 40 -13.25 -6.23 18.16
C ALA A 40 -11.87 -6.40 18.82
N ALA A 41 -11.79 -7.19 19.90
CA ALA A 41 -10.54 -7.50 20.59
C ALA A 41 -9.50 -8.19 19.68
N ALA A 42 -9.93 -9.01 18.72
CA ALA A 42 -9.03 -9.68 17.77
C ALA A 42 -8.33 -8.70 16.82
N TRP A 43 -8.90 -7.51 16.62
CA TRP A 43 -8.38 -6.49 15.71
C TRP A 43 -7.54 -5.41 16.41
N ARG A 44 -7.58 -5.34 17.75
CA ARG A 44 -6.83 -4.33 18.54
C ARG A 44 -5.35 -4.27 18.19
N PRO A 45 -4.61 -5.39 18.06
CA PRO A 45 -3.19 -5.33 17.73
C PRO A 45 -2.92 -4.65 16.39
N LEU A 46 -3.72 -4.96 15.37
CA LEU A 46 -3.61 -4.33 14.04
C LEU A 46 -3.91 -2.83 14.12
N LEU A 47 -4.96 -2.44 14.85
CA LEU A 47 -5.34 -1.04 15.00
C LEU A 47 -4.26 -0.24 15.74
N HIS A 48 -3.67 -0.81 16.79
CA HIS A 48 -2.55 -0.18 17.50
C HIS A 48 -1.32 -0.01 16.60
N ALA A 49 -0.97 -1.06 15.83
CA ALA A 49 0.15 -1.01 14.90
C ALA A 49 -0.06 0.09 13.84
N VAL A 50 -1.26 0.19 13.27
CA VAL A 50 -1.60 1.22 12.28
C VAL A 50 -1.56 2.63 12.88
N ALA A 51 -2.07 2.81 14.11
CA ALA A 51 -2.01 4.10 14.80
C ALA A 51 -0.56 4.53 15.09
N ALA A 52 0.24 3.62 15.65
CA ALA A 52 1.65 3.88 15.93
C ALA A 52 2.44 4.20 14.65
N ALA A 53 2.23 3.43 13.58
CA ALA A 53 2.82 3.65 12.26
C ALA A 53 2.43 5.02 11.68
N SER A 54 1.18 5.44 11.85
CA SER A 54 0.71 6.75 11.36
C SER A 54 1.38 7.93 12.07
N ILE A 55 1.65 7.79 13.38
CA ILE A 55 2.34 8.81 14.18
C ILE A 55 3.85 8.82 13.87
N SER A 56 4.46 7.64 13.73
CA SER A 56 5.90 7.50 13.52
C SER A 56 6.33 7.83 12.09
N ALA A 57 5.44 7.66 11.10
CA ALA A 57 5.67 8.03 9.72
C ALA A 57 5.70 9.56 9.51
N ARG A 58 6.42 10.32 10.34
CA ARG A 58 6.78 11.71 10.03
C ARG A 58 7.64 11.68 8.78
N ALA A 59 7.15 12.30 7.72
CA ALA A 59 7.89 12.41 6.46
C ALA A 59 8.04 13.90 6.17
N MET A 60 9.28 14.34 5.92
CA MET A 60 9.47 15.52 5.09
C MET A 60 9.02 15.15 3.67
N PRO A 61 8.27 16.01 2.97
CA PRO A 61 7.86 15.72 1.60
C PRO A 61 9.12 15.67 0.70
N LEU A 62 9.61 14.47 0.43
CA LEU A 62 10.45 14.20 -0.73
C LEU A 62 9.50 14.06 -1.90
N GLN A 63 9.26 15.12 -2.67
CA GLN A 63 8.51 14.99 -3.91
C GLN A 63 9.27 14.01 -4.82
N ARG A 64 8.70 12.82 -5.01
CA ARG A 64 9.20 11.87 -6.01
C ARG A 64 8.67 12.28 -7.37
N ASP A 65 9.57 12.43 -8.33
CA ASP A 65 9.19 12.55 -9.73
C ASP A 65 8.88 11.14 -10.25
N VAL A 66 7.59 10.83 -10.36
CA VAL A 66 7.10 9.51 -10.77
C VAL A 66 6.40 9.68 -12.10
N SER A 67 6.89 9.02 -13.14
CA SER A 67 6.25 9.03 -14.45
C SER A 67 4.84 8.47 -14.35
N THR A 68 3.88 9.25 -14.87
CA THR A 68 2.46 8.89 -14.97
C THR A 68 2.16 8.11 -16.25
N ALA A 69 3.15 7.86 -17.11
CA ALA A 69 2.96 7.17 -18.38
C ALA A 69 2.75 5.65 -18.23
N LEU A 70 3.26 5.05 -17.15
CA LEU A 70 3.20 3.60 -16.94
C LEU A 70 1.78 3.12 -16.64
N THR A 71 1.38 2.02 -17.26
CA THR A 71 0.06 1.41 -17.08
C THR A 71 0.07 0.33 -16.00
N TRP A 72 -1.11 -0.22 -15.67
CA TRP A 72 -1.21 -1.41 -14.84
C TRP A 72 -0.48 -2.63 -15.41
N ALA A 73 -0.44 -2.77 -16.73
CA ALA A 73 0.29 -3.86 -17.38
C ALA A 73 1.80 -3.70 -17.16
N ASP A 74 2.32 -2.47 -17.26
CA ASP A 74 3.73 -2.17 -17.06
C ASP A 74 4.17 -2.45 -15.63
N VAL A 75 3.45 -1.92 -14.63
CA VAL A 75 3.80 -2.13 -13.22
C VAL A 75 3.70 -3.60 -12.83
N ARG A 76 2.74 -4.36 -13.35
CA ARG A 76 2.63 -5.81 -13.08
C ARG A 76 3.77 -6.61 -13.71
N ARG A 77 4.15 -6.27 -14.94
CA ARG A 77 5.31 -6.89 -15.60
C ARG A 77 6.60 -6.62 -14.82
N ALA A 78 6.80 -5.37 -14.38
CA ALA A 78 7.92 -5.00 -13.51
C ALA A 78 7.91 -5.78 -12.19
N ALA A 79 6.73 -5.93 -11.55
CA ALA A 79 6.58 -6.73 -10.35
C ALA A 79 7.02 -8.19 -10.56
N CYS A 80 6.56 -8.84 -11.64
CA CYS A 80 6.91 -10.23 -11.94
C CYS A 80 8.41 -10.45 -12.21
N ALA A 81 9.14 -9.41 -12.61
CA ALA A 81 10.57 -9.45 -12.86
C ALA A 81 11.42 -8.93 -11.69
N SER A 82 10.80 -8.52 -10.59
CA SER A 82 11.48 -7.93 -9.44
C SER A 82 11.88 -9.01 -8.44
N ASP A 83 13.08 -8.87 -7.84
CA ASP A 83 13.52 -9.67 -6.69
C ASP A 83 13.18 -8.99 -5.35
N ASP A 84 12.63 -7.77 -5.37
CA ASP A 84 12.19 -7.06 -4.17
C ASP A 84 10.73 -7.45 -3.84
N ASP A 85 10.57 -8.22 -2.78
CA ASP A 85 9.27 -8.70 -2.33
C ASP A 85 8.32 -7.56 -1.92
N HIS A 86 8.83 -6.39 -1.54
CA HIS A 86 8.01 -5.22 -1.21
C HIS A 86 7.32 -4.66 -2.45
N VAL A 87 8.03 -4.58 -3.58
CA VAL A 87 7.49 -4.15 -4.87
C VAL A 87 6.37 -5.10 -5.31
N ILE A 88 6.65 -6.42 -5.27
CA ILE A 88 5.68 -7.46 -5.65
C ILE A 88 4.42 -7.35 -4.79
N LYS A 89 4.57 -7.33 -3.46
CA LYS A 89 3.46 -7.29 -2.50
C LYS A 89 2.62 -6.03 -2.67
N LEU A 90 3.27 -4.88 -2.85
CA LEU A 90 2.57 -3.61 -2.99
C LEU A 90 1.77 -3.58 -4.28
N ILE A 91 2.37 -3.93 -5.43
CA ILE A 91 1.68 -3.90 -6.73
C ILE A 91 0.51 -4.88 -6.76
N HIS A 92 0.68 -6.06 -6.16
CA HIS A 92 -0.43 -7.00 -5.96
C HIS A 92 -1.53 -6.39 -5.09
N ALA A 93 -1.19 -5.81 -3.93
CA ALA A 93 -2.16 -5.20 -3.03
C ALA A 93 -2.93 -4.06 -3.72
N MET A 94 -2.24 -3.17 -4.42
CA MET A 94 -2.85 -2.02 -5.12
C MET A 94 -3.73 -2.48 -6.28
N SER A 95 -3.28 -3.48 -7.05
CA SER A 95 -4.09 -4.10 -8.11
C SER A 95 -5.42 -4.64 -7.57
N MET A 96 -5.38 -5.31 -6.42
CA MET A 96 -6.58 -5.87 -5.78
C MET A 96 -7.49 -4.77 -5.22
N GLN A 97 -6.94 -3.68 -4.67
CA GLN A 97 -7.77 -2.55 -4.23
C GLN A 97 -8.42 -1.84 -5.42
N HIS A 98 -7.67 -1.60 -6.50
CA HIS A 98 -8.20 -0.97 -7.70
C HIS A 98 -9.31 -1.78 -8.36
N ALA A 99 -9.18 -3.11 -8.41
CA ALA A 99 -10.23 -4.00 -8.93
C ALA A 99 -11.52 -3.94 -8.09
N ARG A 100 -11.42 -3.70 -6.77
CA ARG A 100 -12.58 -3.59 -5.88
C ARG A 100 -13.21 -2.19 -5.87
N ALA A 101 -12.38 -1.16 -5.90
CA ALA A 101 -12.78 0.24 -5.85
C ALA A 101 -11.75 1.08 -6.61
N PRO A 102 -11.99 1.34 -7.92
CA PRO A 102 -11.06 2.09 -8.76
C PRO A 102 -10.76 3.47 -8.17
N ASP A 103 -9.48 3.79 -8.11
CA ASP A 103 -8.95 5.08 -7.67
C ASP A 103 -7.54 5.24 -8.30
N PRO A 104 -7.18 6.43 -8.82
CA PRO A 104 -5.85 6.69 -9.38
C PRO A 104 -4.71 6.44 -8.38
N VAL A 105 -4.95 6.70 -7.08
CA VAL A 105 -3.92 6.60 -6.03
C VAL A 105 -3.25 5.22 -5.97
N TRP A 106 -3.98 4.17 -6.34
CA TRP A 106 -3.47 2.81 -6.37
C TRP A 106 -2.41 2.61 -7.44
N LEU A 107 -2.63 3.17 -8.64
CA LEU A 107 -1.67 3.09 -9.73
C LEU A 107 -0.50 4.03 -9.48
N ASP A 108 -0.72 5.19 -8.87
CA ASP A 108 0.36 6.13 -8.53
C ASP A 108 1.34 5.53 -7.51
N ALA A 109 0.84 4.82 -6.49
CA ALA A 109 1.71 4.06 -5.59
C ALA A 109 2.44 2.91 -6.29
N ALA A 110 1.78 2.19 -7.20
CA ALA A 110 2.42 1.11 -7.95
C ALA A 110 3.53 1.64 -8.88
N ARG A 111 3.32 2.80 -9.50
CA ARG A 111 4.33 3.51 -10.30
C ARG A 111 5.50 3.97 -9.46
N ALA A 112 5.23 4.53 -8.29
CA ALA A 112 6.26 4.99 -7.36
C ALA A 112 7.16 3.84 -6.93
N ALA A 113 6.61 2.65 -6.72
CA ALA A 113 7.34 1.47 -6.25
C ALA A 113 8.39 0.91 -7.23
N ILE A 114 8.24 1.16 -8.53
CA ILE A 114 9.17 0.65 -9.55
C ILE A 114 10.10 1.73 -10.11
N GLN A 115 9.98 2.96 -9.63
CA GLN A 115 10.71 4.13 -10.15
C GLN A 115 11.69 4.75 -9.15
N GLY A 116 11.93 4.11 -8.00
CA GLY A 116 13.03 4.51 -7.11
C GLY A 116 12.96 3.77 -5.80
#